data_AF-A0A941LDB8-F1
#
_entry.id   AF-A0A941LDB8-F1
#
_cell.length_a   1.000
_cell.length_b   1.000
_cell.length_c   1.000
_cell.angle_alpha   90.00
_cell.angle_beta   90.00
_cell.angle_gamma   90.00
#
_symmetry.space_group_name_H-M   'P 1'
#
loop_
_entity.id
_entity.type
_entity.pdbx_description
1 polymer ?
#
loop_
_entity_poly.entity_id
_entity_poly.type
_entity_poly.pdbx_seq_one_letter_code
_entity_poly.pdbx_strand_id
1 'polypeptide(L)'
;MTNRTMITLIGGVASWLWTTAIHAGPLDASRHMHPENVQLVHEAEHSVDHAWEVYHRAALGGTVASPDLQAQIEQHLHEARTLVTQAQEAADRGDAGAVERLVGQISRHTEQAIAGSKEQKR
;
A
#
# COMPACT_ATOMS: atom_id res chain seq x y z
N MET A 1 -44.16 30.00 -35.73
CA MET A 1 -45.33 29.21 -35.29
C MET A 1 -44.83 27.78 -35.08
N THR A 2 -44.58 27.30 -33.84
CA THR A 2 -45.57 26.89 -32.82
C THR A 2 -46.31 25.66 -33.35
N ASN A 3 -46.25 24.41 -32.87
CA ASN A 3 -46.06 23.72 -31.57
C ASN A 3 -45.63 22.25 -31.90
N ARG A 4 -44.86 21.44 -31.15
CA ARG A 4 -44.88 20.92 -29.76
C ARG A 4 -46.19 20.26 -29.29
N THR A 5 -46.34 18.95 -29.46
CA THR A 5 -47.02 17.95 -28.58
C THR A 5 -47.03 16.59 -29.33
N MET A 6 -47.04 15.39 -28.75
CA MET A 6 -47.06 14.88 -27.38
C MET A 6 -46.68 13.39 -27.43
N ILE A 7 -46.21 12.92 -26.29
CA ILE A 7 -45.73 11.59 -25.94
C ILE A 7 -46.81 10.50 -26.07
N THR A 8 -46.37 9.26 -26.34
CA THR A 8 -46.67 8.00 -25.63
C THR A 8 -46.99 6.86 -26.61
N LEU A 9 -46.18 5.80 -26.61
CA LEU A 9 -46.67 4.44 -26.35
C LEU A 9 -45.52 3.47 -26.07
N ILE A 10 -45.66 2.88 -24.90
CA ILE A 10 -44.82 1.90 -24.22
C ILE A 10 -44.80 0.62 -25.05
N GLY A 11 -43.65 0.30 -25.65
CA GLY A 11 -43.36 -1.00 -26.26
C GLY A 11 -42.39 -1.76 -25.37
N GLY A 12 -42.92 -2.62 -24.51
CA GLY A 12 -42.11 -3.52 -23.70
C GLY A 12 -41.36 -4.53 -24.58
N VAL A 13 -40.04 -4.61 -24.41
CA VAL A 13 -39.23 -5.73 -24.88
C VAL A 13 -38.47 -6.28 -23.69
N ALA A 14 -39.01 -7.34 -23.11
CA ALA A 14 -38.34 -8.16 -22.11
C ALA A 14 -37.15 -8.86 -22.77
N SER A 15 -35.95 -8.29 -22.60
CA SER A 15 -34.71 -8.97 -22.95
C SER A 15 -34.14 -9.60 -21.69
N TRP A 16 -34.28 -10.92 -21.62
CA TRP A 16 -33.69 -11.78 -20.60
C TRP A 16 -32.17 -11.65 -20.68
N LEU A 17 -31.57 -10.85 -19.81
CA LEU A 17 -30.13 -10.91 -19.58
C LEU A 17 -29.88 -12.12 -18.67
N TRP A 18 -29.22 -13.09 -19.25
CA TRP A 18 -28.72 -14.29 -18.59
C TRP A 18 -27.87 -13.84 -17.41
N THR A 19 -28.36 -14.04 -16.20
CA THR A 19 -27.50 -14.08 -15.02
C THR A 19 -26.64 -15.32 -15.20
N THR A 20 -25.42 -15.17 -15.72
CA THR A 20 -24.38 -16.12 -15.43
C THR A 20 -24.22 -16.07 -13.92
N ALA A 21 -24.79 -17.05 -13.23
CA ALA A 21 -24.44 -17.32 -11.86
C ALA A 21 -22.93 -17.58 -11.88
N ILE A 22 -22.14 -16.56 -11.54
CA ILE A 22 -20.77 -16.79 -11.14
C ILE A 22 -20.91 -17.63 -9.87
N HIS A 23 -20.82 -18.93 -10.05
CA HIS A 23 -20.61 -19.87 -8.98
C HIS A 23 -19.19 -19.58 -8.46
N ALA A 24 -19.08 -18.55 -7.63
CA ALA A 24 -17.96 -18.43 -6.73
C ALA A 24 -18.04 -19.69 -5.85
N GLY A 25 -17.21 -20.69 -6.16
CA GLY A 25 -16.98 -21.79 -5.24
C GLY A 25 -16.62 -21.22 -3.87
N PRO A 26 -16.81 -21.99 -2.77
CA PRO A 26 -16.51 -21.51 -1.43
C PRO A 26 -15.15 -20.82 -1.47
N LEU A 27 -15.11 -19.53 -1.12
CA LEU A 27 -13.83 -18.85 -0.91
C LEU A 27 -13.09 -19.77 0.05
N ASP A 28 -11.96 -20.32 -0.42
CA ASP A 28 -11.13 -21.20 0.37
C ASP A 28 -10.53 -20.38 1.52
N ALA A 29 -11.37 -20.15 2.54
CA ALA A 29 -11.05 -19.48 3.79
C ALA A 29 -10.10 -20.34 4.63
N SER A 30 -9.71 -21.51 4.11
CA SER A 30 -8.68 -22.40 4.64
C SER A 30 -7.28 -22.05 4.14
N ARG A 31 -7.11 -21.03 3.30
CA ARG A 31 -5.81 -20.34 3.23
C ARG A 31 -5.60 -19.80 4.64
N HIS A 32 -4.78 -20.50 5.42
CA HIS A 32 -4.50 -20.19 6.81
C HIS A 32 -3.96 -18.77 6.83
N MET A 33 -4.84 -17.78 7.00
CA MET A 33 -4.47 -16.43 7.30
C MET A 33 -3.67 -16.57 8.59
N HIS A 34 -2.37 -16.34 8.50
CA HIS A 34 -1.48 -16.25 9.64
C HIS A 34 -1.67 -14.83 10.18
N PRO A 35 -2.64 -14.58 11.10
CA PRO A 35 -2.93 -13.22 11.56
C PRO A 35 -1.69 -12.53 12.12
N GLU A 36 -0.75 -13.30 12.67
CA GLU A 36 0.55 -12.85 13.14
C GLU A 36 1.41 -12.25 12.02
N ASN A 37 1.46 -12.87 10.84
CA ASN A 37 2.25 -12.40 9.72
C ASN A 37 1.65 -11.13 9.12
N VAL A 38 0.31 -11.09 9.00
CA VAL A 38 -0.40 -9.90 8.53
C VAL A 38 -0.17 -8.72 9.48
N GLN A 39 -0.20 -8.97 10.78
CA GLN A 39 0.08 -7.96 11.80
C GLN A 39 1.52 -7.43 11.70
N LEU A 40 2.51 -8.31 11.55
CA LEU A 40 3.92 -7.91 11.39
C LEU A 40 4.13 -7.05 10.15
N VAL A 41 3.51 -7.39 9.03
CA VAL A 41 3.59 -6.60 7.80
C VAL A 41 2.95 -5.21 8.00
N HIS A 42 1.81 -5.15 8.70
CA HIS A 42 1.13 -3.89 8.97
C HIS A 42 1.95 -2.96 9.88
N GLU A 43 2.61 -3.50 10.90
CA GLU A 43 3.52 -2.74 11.77
C GLU A 43 4.76 -2.24 11.02
N ALA A 44 5.27 -3.05 10.09
CA ALA A 44 6.38 -2.65 9.21
C ALA A 44 5.96 -1.51 8.27
N GLU A 45 4.78 -1.60 7.65
CA GLU A 45 4.19 -0.53 6.83
C GLU A 45 4.05 0.78 7.62
N HIS A 46 3.50 0.70 8.84
CA HIS A 46 3.39 1.87 9.71
C HIS A 46 4.75 2.50 10.05
N SER A 47 5.79 1.68 10.20
CA SER A 47 7.16 2.16 10.43
C SER A 47 7.71 2.92 9.22
N VAL A 48 7.35 2.51 7.99
CA VAL A 48 7.71 3.23 6.76
C VAL A 48 7.02 4.58 6.69
N ASP A 49 5.72 4.64 7.02
CA ASP A 49 4.97 5.90 7.08
C ASP A 49 5.56 6.86 8.11
N HIS A 50 5.92 6.35 9.29
CA HIS A 50 6.59 7.14 10.32
C HIS A 50 7.94 7.68 9.85
N ALA A 51 8.77 6.85 9.23
CA ALA A 51 10.06 7.27 8.68
C ALA A 51 9.89 8.36 7.60
N TRP A 52 8.86 8.23 6.76
CA TRP A 52 8.50 9.24 5.76
C TRP A 52 8.11 10.57 6.43
N GLU A 53 7.30 10.54 7.49
CA GLU A 53 6.90 11.75 8.22
C GLU A 53 8.09 12.48 8.84
N VAL A 54 9.01 11.74 9.48
CA VAL A 54 10.22 12.31 10.09
C VAL A 54 11.08 13.00 9.04
N TYR A 55 11.33 12.32 7.91
CA TYR A 55 12.06 12.89 6.79
C TYR A 55 11.37 14.12 6.22
N HIS A 56 10.06 14.04 5.97
CA HIS A 56 9.30 15.12 5.38
C HIS A 56 9.32 16.38 6.25
N ARG A 57 9.21 16.23 7.57
CA ARG A 57 9.33 17.34 8.53
C ARG A 57 10.71 18.01 8.46
N ALA A 58 11.79 17.22 8.41
CA ALA A 58 13.15 17.74 8.30
C ALA A 58 13.39 18.45 6.96
N ALA A 59 12.88 17.88 5.86
CA ALA A 59 13.01 18.45 4.52
C ALA A 59 12.25 19.78 4.38
N LEU A 60 11.00 19.86 4.89
CA LEU A 60 10.23 21.11 4.91
C LEU A 60 10.89 22.19 5.79
N GLY A 61 11.55 21.79 6.88
CA GLY A 61 12.32 22.70 7.72
C GLY A 61 13.65 23.16 7.10
N GLY A 62 14.06 22.58 5.96
CA GLY A 62 15.37 22.81 5.36
C GLY A 62 16.54 22.35 6.24
N THR A 63 16.29 21.42 7.18
CA THR A 63 17.28 21.02 8.19
C THR A 63 18.12 19.81 7.79
N VAL A 64 17.75 19.08 6.73
CA VAL A 64 18.53 17.93 6.23
C VAL A 64 19.92 18.40 5.81
N ALA A 65 20.96 17.68 6.25
CA ALA A 65 22.35 18.15 6.20
C ALA A 65 22.87 18.45 4.79
N SER A 66 22.48 17.67 3.77
CA SER A 66 22.93 17.86 2.39
C SER A 66 21.99 17.22 1.36
N PRO A 67 22.06 17.64 0.08
CA PRO A 67 21.33 16.99 -1.02
C PRO A 67 21.71 15.50 -1.20
N ASP A 68 22.97 15.13 -1.01
CA ASP A 68 23.41 13.74 -1.14
C ASP A 68 22.83 12.86 -0.02
N LEU A 69 22.74 13.39 1.20
CA LEU A 69 22.08 12.69 2.30
C LEU A 69 20.57 12.59 2.05
N GLN A 70 19.96 13.66 1.51
CA GLN A 70 18.57 13.66 1.12
C GLN A 70 18.26 12.54 0.12
N ALA A 71 19.07 12.39 -0.93
CA ALA A 71 18.93 11.33 -1.92
C ALA A 71 19.06 9.92 -1.31
N GLN A 72 19.99 9.73 -0.37
CA GLN A 72 20.14 8.45 0.35
C GLN A 72 18.92 8.13 1.22
N ILE A 73 18.36 9.12 1.93
CA ILE A 73 17.13 8.93 2.72
C ILE A 73 15.97 8.55 1.80
N GLU A 74 15.80 9.26 0.68
CA GLU A 74 14.75 8.96 -0.32
C GLU A 74 14.89 7.55 -0.88
N GLN A 75 16.13 7.10 -1.12
CA GLN A 75 16.40 5.73 -1.56
C GLN A 75 15.98 4.71 -0.50
N HIS A 76 16.38 4.86 0.76
CA HIS A 76 15.97 3.95 1.83
C HIS A 76 14.45 3.87 1.98
N LEU A 77 13.76 5.01 1.90
CA LEU A 77 12.30 5.07 1.97
C LEU A 77 11.62 4.37 0.78
N HIS A 78 12.18 4.52 -0.43
CA HIS A 78 11.67 3.85 -1.61
C HIS A 78 11.86 2.32 -1.55
N GLU A 79 13.05 1.88 -1.12
CA GLU A 79 13.37 0.46 -0.94
C GLU A 79 12.46 -0.17 0.14
N ALA A 80 12.25 0.53 1.26
CA ALA A 80 11.34 0.07 2.30
C ALA A 80 9.91 -0.13 1.80
N ARG A 81 9.37 0.81 0.99
CA ARG A 81 8.05 0.66 0.38
C ARG A 81 7.97 -0.55 -0.56
N THR A 82 9.01 -0.77 -1.36
CA THR A 82 9.07 -1.96 -2.24
C THR A 82 9.05 -3.25 -1.44
N LEU A 83 9.79 -3.29 -0.33
CA LEU A 83 9.83 -4.43 0.58
C LEU A 83 8.48 -4.67 1.28
N VAL A 84 7.73 -3.62 1.63
CA VAL A 84 6.36 -3.76 2.19
C VAL A 84 5.46 -4.51 1.22
N THR A 85 5.44 -4.14 -0.07
CA THR A 85 4.66 -4.86 -1.08
C THR A 85 5.07 -6.34 -1.16
N GLN A 86 6.38 -6.63 -1.16
CA GLN A 86 6.86 -8.02 -1.16
C GLN A 86 6.45 -8.79 0.12
N ALA A 87 6.43 -8.11 1.26
CA ALA A 87 6.05 -8.70 2.55
C ALA A 87 4.54 -8.99 2.60
N GLN A 88 3.71 -8.08 2.08
CA GLN A 88 2.27 -8.30 1.88
C GLN A 88 2.03 -9.52 0.99
N GLU A 89 2.71 -9.61 -0.16
CA GLU A 89 2.61 -10.76 -1.05
C GLU A 89 3.09 -12.08 -0.40
N ALA A 90 4.12 -12.02 0.45
CA ALA A 90 4.59 -13.19 1.20
C ALA A 90 3.58 -13.64 2.26
N ALA A 91 2.98 -12.70 2.99
CA ALA A 91 1.91 -12.97 3.95
C ALA A 91 0.68 -13.57 3.27
N ASP A 92 0.29 -13.05 2.10
CA ASP A 92 -0.82 -13.58 1.28
C ASP A 92 -0.59 -15.03 0.81
N ARG A 93 0.66 -15.46 0.73
CA ARG A 93 1.07 -16.84 0.40
C ARG A 93 1.31 -17.71 1.64
N GLY A 94 1.26 -17.15 2.85
CA GLY A 94 1.56 -17.86 4.10
C GLY A 94 3.06 -18.14 4.32
N ASP A 95 3.96 -17.44 3.63
CA ASP A 95 5.41 -17.61 3.78
C ASP A 95 5.96 -16.81 4.96
N ALA A 96 5.80 -17.36 6.17
CA ALA A 96 6.23 -16.72 7.42
C ALA A 96 7.73 -16.37 7.44
N GLY A 97 8.58 -17.25 6.92
CA GLY A 97 10.03 -17.01 6.89
C GLY A 97 10.41 -15.86 5.95
N ALA A 98 9.74 -15.72 4.81
CA ALA A 98 9.91 -14.56 3.95
C ALA A 98 9.39 -13.28 4.62
N VAL A 99 8.24 -13.33 5.30
CA VAL A 99 7.68 -12.18 6.04
C VAL A 99 8.68 -11.67 7.08
N GLU A 100 9.17 -12.52 7.98
CA GLU A 100 10.12 -12.13 9.03
C GLU A 100 11.38 -11.48 8.45
N ARG A 101 11.95 -12.07 7.40
CA ARG A 101 13.14 -11.54 6.73
C ARG A 101 12.87 -10.19 6.09
N LEU A 102 11.74 -10.02 5.40
CA LEU A 102 11.37 -8.77 4.73
C LEU A 102 11.07 -7.67 5.74
N VAL A 103 10.34 -7.98 6.81
CA VAL A 103 10.10 -7.05 7.94
C VAL A 103 11.42 -6.59 8.54
N GLY A 104 12.36 -7.51 8.80
CA GLY A 104 13.69 -7.14 9.29
C GLY A 104 14.51 -6.27 8.32
N GLN A 105 14.29 -6.38 7.01
CA GLN A 105 14.89 -5.47 6.02
C GLN A 105 14.22 -4.10 6.08
N ILE A 106 12.89 -4.05 6.09
CA ILE A 106 12.11 -2.81 6.22
C ILE A 106 12.59 -2.01 7.44
N SER A 107 12.71 -2.64 8.61
CA SER A 107 13.19 -2.00 9.83
C SER A 107 14.56 -1.34 9.67
N ARG A 108 15.50 -1.98 8.96
CA ARG A 108 16.83 -1.39 8.73
C ARG A 108 16.77 -0.15 7.84
N HIS A 109 16.00 -0.20 6.74
CA HIS A 109 15.84 0.96 5.87
C HIS A 109 15.14 2.12 6.58
N THR A 110 14.10 1.85 7.40
CA THR A 110 13.40 2.90 8.16
C THR A 110 14.28 3.51 9.24
N GLU A 111 15.08 2.70 9.96
CA GLU A 111 16.07 3.19 10.91
C GLU A 111 17.12 4.10 10.24
N GLN A 112 17.65 3.70 9.09
CA GLN A 112 18.60 4.51 8.32
C GLN A 112 18.00 5.82 7.83
N ALA A 113 16.78 5.79 7.29
CA ALA A 113 16.05 6.99 6.87
C ALA A 113 15.80 7.96 8.04
N ILE A 114 15.37 7.44 9.20
CA ILE A 114 15.14 8.24 10.41
C ILE A 114 16.46 8.84 10.94
N ALA A 115 17.53 8.06 10.97
CA ALA A 115 18.85 8.53 11.42
C ALA A 115 19.37 9.67 10.52
N GLY A 116 19.34 9.49 9.20
CA GLY A 116 19.75 10.52 8.25
C GLY A 116 18.88 11.78 8.35
N SER A 117 17.58 11.63 8.58
CA SER A 117 16.65 12.77 8.71
C SER A 117 16.93 13.64 9.95
N LYS A 118 17.61 13.09 10.96
CA LYS A 118 18.01 13.81 12.18
C LYS A 118 19.37 14.50 12.05
N GLU A 119 20.12 14.21 10.99
CA GLU A 119 21.39 14.88 10.74
C GLU A 119 21.14 16.31 10.25
N GLN A 120 21.59 17.27 11.05
CA GLN A 120 21.35 18.68 10.80
C GLN A 120 22.50 19.31 10.02
N LYS A 121 22.14 20.21 9.10
CA LYS A 121 23.09 21.08 8.41
C LYS A 121 23.90 21.88 9.43
N ARG A 122 25.23 21.80 9.34
CA ARG A 122 26.17 22.59 10.16
C ARG A 122 26.48 23.94 9.52
#